data_AF-A0A2G9ZMH9-F1
#
_entry.id   AF-A0A2G9ZMH9-F1
#
_cell.length_a   1.000
_cell.length_b   1.000
_cell.length_c   1.000
_cell.angle_alpha   90.00
_cell.angle_beta   90.00
_cell.angle_gamma   90.00
#
_symmetry.space_group_name_H-M   'P 1'
#
loop_
_entity.id
_entity.type
_entity.pdbx_description
1 polymer ?
#
loop_
_entity_poly.entity_id
_entity_poly.type
_entity_poly.pdbx_seq_one_letter_code
_entity_poly.pdbx_strand_id
1 'polypeptide(L)'
;IQTIISWLTNEPSTTRLYYQPGIASGDKEMAEITKLDTNYTKKHVVVITKFEPGKVYSFKAESIDSGGNISVTKVYTILTPRQSESVFQVIMKNMEDVFGWVGRMKQ
;
A
#
# COMPACT_ATOMS: atom_id res chain seq x y z
N ILE A 1 -5.97 -0.21 2.86
CA ILE A 1 -5.32 1.02 3.36
C ILE A 1 -4.79 1.79 2.16
N GLN A 2 -5.16 3.06 2.04
CA GLN A 2 -4.61 3.94 1.00
C GLN A 2 -3.18 4.33 1.38
N THR A 3 -2.24 4.06 0.48
CA THR A 3 -0.82 4.39 0.64
C THR A 3 -0.39 5.22 -0.55
N ILE A 4 0.27 6.35 -0.28
CA ILE A 4 0.81 7.26 -1.29
C ILE A 4 2.32 7.12 -1.28
N ILE A 5 2.90 6.78 -2.42
CA ILE A 5 4.34 6.65 -2.61
C ILE A 5 4.75 7.70 -3.63
N SER A 6 5.71 8.54 -3.26
CA SER A 6 6.21 9.62 -4.11
C SER A 6 7.74 9.66 -4.12
N TRP A 7 8.31 9.98 -5.28
CA TRP A 7 9.74 10.18 -5.44
C TRP A 7 10.04 11.24 -6.50
N LEU A 8 11.30 11.66 -6.53
CA LEU A 8 11.83 12.61 -7.50
C LEU A 8 12.91 11.95 -8.35
N THR A 9 12.98 12.37 -9.59
CA THR A 9 14.08 12.08 -10.51
C THR A 9 14.76 13.37 -10.96
N ASN A 10 16.02 13.27 -11.37
CA ASN A 10 16.79 14.39 -11.90
C ASN A 10 16.33 14.79 -13.31
N GLU A 11 15.76 13.84 -14.06
CA GLU A 11 15.31 13.99 -15.45
C GLU A 11 13.85 13.55 -15.60
N PRO A 12 13.08 14.13 -16.55
CA PRO A 12 11.72 13.66 -16.81
C PRO A 12 11.72 12.17 -17.18
N SER A 13 10.89 11.39 -16.50
CA SER A 13 10.82 9.94 -16.68
C SER A 13 9.39 9.42 -16.54
N THR A 14 9.16 8.18 -16.95
CA THR A 14 7.91 7.45 -16.71
C THR A 14 7.75 7.09 -15.24
N THR A 15 6.52 6.78 -14.82
CA THR A 15 6.20 6.38 -13.44
C THR A 15 5.73 4.92 -13.39
N ARG A 16 6.40 4.09 -12.59
CA ARG A 16 5.94 2.73 -12.30
C ARG A 16 6.43 2.27 -10.93
N LEU A 17 5.59 1.50 -10.24
CA LEU A 17 5.90 0.95 -8.93
C LEU A 17 5.66 -0.56 -8.91
N TYR A 18 6.60 -1.26 -8.29
CA TYR A 18 6.54 -2.69 -8.03
C TYR A 18 6.41 -2.91 -6.53
N TYR A 19 5.59 -3.88 -6.10
CA TYR A 19 5.40 -4.16 -4.68
C TYR A 19 4.95 -5.60 -4.43
N GLN A 20 5.09 -6.03 -3.18
CA GLN A 20 4.57 -7.31 -2.70
C GLN A 20 4.38 -7.32 -1.18
N PRO A 21 3.53 -8.20 -0.63
CA PRO A 21 3.47 -8.46 0.80
C PRO A 21 4.79 -9.06 1.33
N GLY A 22 5.13 -8.72 2.58
CA GLY A 22 6.30 -9.23 3.27
C GLY A 22 7.59 -8.45 2.99
N ILE A 23 8.70 -8.98 3.50
CA ILE A 23 10.04 -8.41 3.30
C ILE A 23 10.67 -9.05 2.07
N ALA A 24 11.02 -8.23 1.10
CA ALA A 24 11.79 -8.64 -0.07
C ALA A 24 13.27 -8.31 0.16
N SER A 25 14.14 -9.26 -0.16
CA SER A 25 15.59 -9.09 -0.12
C SER A 25 16.16 -9.18 -1.53
N GLY A 26 16.98 -8.20 -1.91
CA GLY A 26 17.69 -8.17 -3.20
C GLY A 26 16.80 -7.85 -4.41
N ASP A 27 17.26 -8.26 -5.59
CA ASP A 27 16.65 -7.97 -6.89
C ASP A 27 15.49 -8.90 -7.28
N LYS A 28 14.89 -9.61 -6.31
CA LYS A 28 13.75 -10.51 -6.59
C LYS A 28 12.65 -9.78 -7.37
N GLU A 29 12.03 -10.52 -8.29
CA GLU A 29 10.81 -10.10 -8.96
C GLU A 29 9.72 -9.84 -7.91
N MET A 30 9.06 -8.71 -8.06
CA MET A 30 7.97 -8.31 -7.18
C MET A 30 6.67 -8.91 -7.71
N ALA A 31 5.83 -9.40 -6.81
CA ALA A 31 4.57 -10.05 -7.16
C ALA A 31 3.61 -9.14 -7.95
N GLU A 32 3.62 -7.84 -7.67
CA GLU A 32 2.67 -6.89 -8.26
C GLU A 32 3.35 -5.65 -8.84
N ILE A 33 2.71 -5.08 -9.86
CA ILE A 33 3.18 -3.93 -10.65
C ILE A 33 2.02 -2.98 -10.91
N THR A 34 2.27 -1.68 -10.89
CA THR A 34 1.28 -0.68 -11.32
C THR A 34 1.26 -0.53 -12.83
N LYS A 35 0.17 0.04 -13.36
CA LYS A 35 0.19 0.51 -14.76
C LYS A 35 1.34 1.49 -14.95
N LEU A 36 1.99 1.41 -16.11
CA LEU A 36 3.00 2.38 -16.50
C LEU A 36 2.30 3.69 -16.81
N ASP A 37 2.72 4.75 -16.14
CA ASP A 37 2.42 6.11 -16.58
C ASP A 37 3.54 6.59 -17.50
N THR A 38 3.18 6.82 -18.76
CA THR A 38 4.10 7.29 -19.80
C THR A 38 4.25 8.81 -19.81
N ASN A 39 3.61 9.53 -18.88
CA ASN A 39 3.81 10.97 -18.74
C ASN A 39 5.18 11.24 -18.11
N TYR A 40 6.04 11.87 -18.90
CA TYR A 40 7.38 12.26 -18.49
C TYR A 40 7.33 13.40 -17.47
N THR A 41 7.63 13.08 -16.22
CA THR A 41 7.64 14.03 -15.10
C THR A 41 8.87 13.79 -14.23
N LYS A 42 9.26 14.81 -13.46
CA LYS A 42 10.27 14.69 -12.40
C LYS A 42 9.67 14.36 -11.05
N LYS A 43 8.36 14.56 -10.89
CA LYS A 43 7.61 14.35 -9.66
C LYS A 43 6.67 13.18 -9.87
N HIS A 44 6.93 12.08 -9.18
CA HIS A 44 6.20 10.84 -9.33
C HIS A 44 5.29 10.61 -8.13
N VAL A 45 4.06 10.15 -8.37
CA VAL A 45 3.11 9.78 -7.33
C VAL A 45 2.37 8.53 -7.75
N VAL A 46 2.32 7.54 -6.87
CA VAL A 46 1.54 6.31 -7.03
C VAL A 46 0.66 6.13 -5.80
N VAL A 47 -0.61 5.81 -6.05
CA VAL A 47 -1.60 5.54 -5.00
C VAL A 47 -1.98 4.07 -5.03
N ILE A 48 -1.75 3.36 -3.93
CA ILE A 48 -2.20 1.97 -3.76
C ILE A 48 -3.29 1.93 -2.70
N THR A 49 -4.46 1.38 -3.04
CA THR A 49 -5.61 1.28 -2.14
C THR A 49 -5.82 -0.12 -1.54
N LYS A 50 -5.18 -1.13 -2.13
CA LYS A 50 -5.41 -2.54 -1.83
C LYS A 50 -4.50 -3.15 -0.74
N PHE A 51 -3.65 -2.34 -0.11
CA PHE A 51 -2.82 -2.86 0.99
C PHE A 51 -3.67 -3.23 2.19
N GLU A 52 -3.45 -4.43 2.72
CA GLU A 52 -4.12 -4.91 3.92
C GLU A 52 -3.56 -4.18 5.16
N PRO A 53 -4.40 -3.95 6.19
CA PRO A 53 -3.97 -3.30 7.42
C PRO A 53 -3.06 -4.19 8.27
N GLY A 54 -2.13 -3.58 9.00
CA GLY A 54 -1.21 -4.27 9.91
C GLY A 54 -0.25 -5.24 9.21
N LYS A 55 -0.05 -5.12 7.90
CA LYS A 55 0.86 -5.97 7.12
C LYS A 55 2.06 -5.20 6.62
N VAL A 56 3.17 -5.91 6.48
CA VAL A 56 4.40 -5.39 5.87
C VAL A 56 4.31 -5.53 4.36
N TYR A 57 4.72 -4.51 3.63
CA TYR A 57 4.87 -4.51 2.18
C TYR A 57 6.26 -4.03 1.80
N SER A 58 6.85 -4.67 0.79
CA SER A 58 8.07 -4.22 0.13
C SER A 58 7.73 -3.60 -1.22
N PHE A 59 8.44 -2.56 -1.63
CA PHE A 59 8.26 -1.90 -2.91
C PHE A 59 9.56 -1.35 -3.49
N LYS A 60 9.59 -1.18 -4.82
CA LYS A 60 10.64 -0.46 -5.55
C LYS A 60 10.01 0.33 -6.71
N ALA A 61 10.58 1.49 -7.02
CA ALA A 61 10.11 2.33 -8.12
C ALA A 61 11.00 2.14 -9.35
N GLU A 62 10.40 2.19 -10.53
CA GLU A 62 11.08 2.21 -11.83
C GLU A 62 10.74 3.51 -12.55
N SER A 63 11.76 4.08 -13.18
CA SER A 63 11.66 5.30 -13.97
C SER A 63 12.48 5.13 -15.25
N ILE A 64 11.83 5.37 -16.39
CA ILE A 64 12.44 5.26 -17.73
C ILE A 64 12.45 6.65 -18.35
N ASP A 65 13.60 7.16 -18.73
CA ASP A 65 13.71 8.48 -19.39
C ASP A 65 13.36 8.41 -20.88
N SER A 66 13.39 9.56 -21.57
CA SER A 66 13.05 9.63 -23.00
C SER A 66 14.13 9.01 -23.90
N GLY A 67 15.34 8.81 -23.37
CA GLY A 67 16.43 8.09 -24.02
C GLY A 67 16.36 6.57 -23.83
N GLY A 68 15.43 6.08 -23.01
CA GLY A 68 15.28 4.67 -22.70
C GLY A 68 16.17 4.18 -21.55
N ASN A 69 16.84 5.08 -20.80
CA ASN A 69 17.60 4.67 -19.63
C ASN A 69 16.63 4.27 -18.50
N ILE A 70 16.86 3.08 -17.94
CA ILE A 70 16.03 2.51 -16.88
C ILE A 70 16.76 2.69 -15.54
N SER A 71 16.08 3.33 -14.58
CA SER A 71 16.55 3.43 -13.20
C SER A 71 15.55 2.77 -12.26
N VAL A 72 16.04 1.92 -11.37
CA VAL A 72 15.23 1.23 -10.36
C VAL A 72 15.78 1.56 -8.98
N THR A 73 14.89 1.89 -8.04
CA THR A 73 15.30 2.16 -6.66
C THR A 73 15.71 0.87 -5.94
N LYS A 74 16.45 1.02 -4.83
CA LYS A 74 16.51 -0.04 -3.82
C LYS A 74 15.10 -0.42 -3.33
N VAL A 75 15.00 -1.59 -2.74
CA VAL A 75 13.77 -2.04 -2.08
C VAL A 75 13.55 -1.25 -0.79
N TYR A 76 12.33 -0.75 -0.62
CA TYR A 76 11.84 -0.11 0.60
C TYR A 76 10.74 -0.97 1.22
N THR A 77 10.61 -0.88 2.54
CA THR A 77 9.60 -1.63 3.29
C THR A 77 8.74 -0.68 4.11
N ILE A 78 7.43 -0.91 4.11
CA ILE A 78 6.45 -0.16 4.89
C ILE A 78 5.58 -1.13 5.71
N LEU A 79 5.28 -0.75 6.95
CA LEU A 79 4.25 -1.40 7.77
C LEU A 79 2.97 -0.58 7.67
N THR A 80 1.89 -1.19 7.22
CA THR A 80 0.60 -0.50 7.15
C THR A 80 -0.02 -0.36 8.54
N PRO A 81 -0.76 0.73 8.79
CA PRO A 81 -1.50 0.90 10.03
C PRO A 81 -2.48 -0.27 10.23
N ARG A 82 -2.65 -0.68 11.49
CA ARG A 82 -3.76 -1.54 11.87
C ARG A 82 -5.06 -0.75 11.73
N GLN A 83 -6.14 -1.39 11.32
CA GLN A 83 -7.46 -0.77 11.40
C GLN A 83 -7.75 -0.51 12.88
N SER A 84 -7.92 0.75 13.25
CA SER A 84 -8.56 1.09 14.52
C SER A 84 -10.01 0.66 14.44
N GLU A 85 -10.54 0.04 15.50
CA GLU A 85 -11.97 -0.26 15.58
C GLU A 85 -12.75 1.04 15.35
N SER A 86 -13.79 0.99 14.51
CA SER A 86 -14.68 2.13 14.34
C SER A 86 -15.38 2.43 15.67
N VAL A 87 -15.62 3.70 16.00
CA VAL A 87 -16.41 4.06 17.18
C VAL A 87 -17.76 3.34 17.18
N PHE A 88 -18.37 3.16 16.00
CA PHE A 88 -19.59 2.36 15.86
C PHE A 88 -19.38 0.89 16.21
N GLN A 89 -18.26 0.27 15.80
CA GLN A 89 -17.94 -1.11 16.15
C GLN A 89 -17.67 -1.26 17.65
N VAL A 90 -16.97 -0.30 18.26
CA VAL A 90 -16.74 -0.27 19.71
C VAL A 90 -18.08 -0.16 20.45
N ILE A 91 -18.96 0.74 20.02
CA ILE A 91 -20.30 0.90 20.60
C ILE A 91 -21.11 -0.38 20.43
N MET A 92 -21.16 -0.95 19.23
CA MET A 92 -21.92 -2.16 18.95
C MET A 92 -21.41 -3.36 19.76
N LYS A 93 -20.09 -3.55 19.84
CA LYS A 93 -19.45 -4.58 20.64
C LYS A 93 -19.80 -4.43 22.12
N ASN A 94 -19.67 -3.22 22.67
CA ASN A 94 -20.06 -2.95 24.05
C ASN A 94 -21.56 -3.19 24.28
N MET A 95 -22.42 -2.84 23.32
CA MET A 95 -23.85 -3.12 23.41
C MET A 95 -24.16 -4.61 23.36
N GLU A 96 -23.50 -5.38 22.50
CA GLU A 96 -23.64 -6.83 22.42
C GLU A 96 -23.11 -7.52 23.68
N ASP A 97 -21.99 -7.07 24.23
CA ASP A 97 -21.44 -7.59 25.48
C ASP A 97 -22.40 -7.34 26.66
N VAL A 98 -23.03 -6.16 26.70
CA VAL A 98 -23.95 -5.77 27.79
C VAL A 98 -25.36 -6.36 27.61
N PHE A 99 -25.87 -6.47 26.38
CA PHE A 99 -27.28 -6.83 26.10
C PHE A 99 -27.45 -8.13 25.31
N GLY A 100 -26.38 -8.82 24.92
CA GLY A 100 -26.43 -10.10 24.18
C GLY A 100 -27.05 -11.25 24.97
N TRP A 101 -27.29 -11.09 26.27
CA TRP A 101 -28.09 -12.03 27.08
C TRP A 101 -29.59 -11.93 26.78
N VAL A 102 -30.11 -10.75 26.42
CA VAL A 102 -31.54 -10.54 26.18
C VAL A 102 -32.04 -11.34 24.98
N GLY A 103 -31.22 -11.47 23.94
CA GLY A 103 -31.52 -12.31 22.78
C GLY A 103 -31.52 -13.81 23.09
N ARG A 104 -30.80 -14.25 24.14
CA ARG A 104 -30.69 -15.65 24.56
C ARG A 104 -31.79 -16.10 25.52
N MET A 105 -32.55 -15.18 26.10
CA MET A 105 -33.66 -15.49 27.03
C MET A 105 -34.98 -15.87 26.32
N LYS A 106 -35.03 -15.87 24.99
CA LYS A 106 -36.22 -16.24 24.20
C LYS A 106 -36.22 -17.69 23.68
N GLN A 107 -35.33 -18.54 24.18
CA GLN A 107 -35.36 -20.01 24.01
C GLN A 107 -35.75 -20.66 25.34
#